data_AF-A0AAU2I066-F1
#
_entry.id   AF-A0AAU2I066-F1
#
_cell.length_a   1.000
_cell.length_b   1.000
_cell.length_c   1.000
_cell.angle_alpha   90.00
_cell.angle_beta   90.00
_cell.angle_gamma   90.00
#
_symmetry.space_group_name_H-M   'P 1'
#
loop_
_entity.id
_entity.type
_entity.pdbx_description
1 polymer ?
#
loop_
_entity_poly.entity_id
_entity_poly.type
_entity_poly.pdbx_seq_one_letter_code
_entity_poly.pdbx_strand_id
1 'polypeptide(L)'
;MKVSVAAAVVLGVGGYVAQPYVKEWALIRNACGEGLPRDAVKQLTPEDSLLDSQESRTTEGLGSYTCEVTLAGGDADGKRFVSVAAYTRRDDQDRELMSVFTENGFDQQSPLPDGLPGFVDQYGAIRLLVPCPDLTADDDGRKRKLLVDIHMGRNTLTGVPGAAHRMAVALTGMASDKLGCGAEPLKAPERRAPLATPLDDPKRVPMAQAEGTPCGWVTGAGLPAGGNWQVSVGANDAAPSGRCDLISAGDGENTQDPSRLAFASWYGDWSNRLTANENHGTPRSMTATAQCEGEAANYALVGTQSIPGVDVAARQRMLKLFAQDEVHRRGCTGLRFHF
;
A
#
# COMPACT_ATOMS: atom_id res chain seq x y z
N MET A 1 21.64 -7.40 60.95
CA MET A 1 20.68 -6.58 60.18
C MET A 1 21.38 -5.46 59.39
N LYS A 2 22.18 -5.78 58.36
CA LYS A 2 22.70 -4.77 57.40
C LYS A 2 22.76 -5.37 55.99
N VAL A 3 23.08 -6.66 55.89
CA VAL A 3 23.07 -7.43 54.64
C VAL A 3 21.65 -7.59 54.06
N SER A 4 20.62 -7.80 54.90
CA SER A 4 19.24 -7.99 54.45
C SER A 4 18.59 -6.75 53.84
N VAL A 5 18.98 -5.55 54.29
CA VAL A 5 18.48 -4.27 53.75
C VAL A 5 19.15 -3.96 52.42
N ALA A 6 20.46 -4.21 52.30
CA ALA A 6 21.18 -4.04 51.03
C ALA A 6 20.66 -5.00 49.95
N ALA A 7 20.38 -6.26 50.28
CA ALA A 7 19.81 -7.22 49.33
C ALA A 7 18.38 -6.82 48.89
N ALA A 8 17.53 -6.33 49.81
CA ALA A 8 16.18 -5.87 49.49
C ALA A 8 16.18 -4.60 48.61
N VAL A 9 17.12 -3.68 48.83
CA VAL A 9 17.29 -2.48 47.99
C VAL A 9 17.86 -2.85 46.62
N VAL A 10 18.84 -3.75 46.53
CA VAL A 10 19.38 -4.21 45.24
C VAL A 10 18.35 -5.01 44.44
N LEU A 11 17.54 -5.85 45.09
CA LEU A 11 16.44 -6.56 44.44
C LEU A 11 15.28 -5.62 44.08
N GLY A 12 14.99 -4.62 44.90
CA GLY A 12 13.98 -3.60 44.62
C GLY A 12 14.37 -2.68 43.46
N VAL A 13 15.62 -2.22 43.43
CA VAL A 13 16.18 -1.39 42.35
C VAL A 13 16.38 -2.22 41.08
N GLY A 14 16.93 -3.44 41.20
CA GLY A 14 17.11 -4.36 40.08
C GLY A 14 15.79 -4.81 39.45
N GLY A 15 14.77 -5.07 40.28
CA GLY A 15 13.42 -5.39 39.82
C GLY A 15 12.75 -4.21 39.10
N TYR A 16 12.92 -2.98 39.62
CA TYR A 16 12.42 -1.76 38.99
C TYR A 16 13.09 -1.48 37.63
N VAL A 17 14.40 -1.71 37.52
CA VAL A 17 15.15 -1.53 36.27
C VAL A 17 14.81 -2.61 35.23
N ALA A 18 14.50 -3.84 35.65
CA ALA A 18 14.16 -4.94 34.74
C ALA A 18 12.69 -4.94 34.27
N GLN A 19 11.78 -4.33 35.03
CA GLN A 19 10.34 -4.29 34.73
C GLN A 19 10.00 -3.82 33.30
N PRO A 20 10.58 -2.73 32.75
CA PRO A 20 10.23 -2.30 31.40
C PRO A 20 10.66 -3.31 30.32
N TYR A 21 11.78 -4.02 30.51
CA TYR A 21 12.23 -5.07 29.57
C TYR A 21 11.38 -6.33 29.64
N VAL A 22 10.89 -6.71 30.82
CA VAL A 22 9.93 -7.82 30.97
C VAL A 22 8.61 -7.49 30.29
N LYS A 23 8.15 -6.25 30.46
CA LYS A 23 6.94 -5.73 29.81
C LYS A 23 7.09 -5.75 28.29
N GLU A 24 8.20 -5.23 27.76
CA GLU A 24 8.50 -5.27 26.33
C GLU A 24 8.53 -6.70 25.80
N TRP A 25 9.22 -7.62 26.47
CA TRP A 25 9.28 -9.01 26.04
C TRP A 25 7.91 -9.68 26.01
N ALA A 26 7.05 -9.37 26.98
CA ALA A 26 5.66 -9.84 27.00
C ALA A 26 4.85 -9.24 25.83
N LEU A 27 5.04 -7.95 25.53
CA LEU A 27 4.42 -7.29 24.37
C LEU A 27 4.89 -7.93 23.06
N ILE A 28 6.18 -8.14 22.85
CA ILE A 28 6.68 -8.77 21.63
C ILE A 28 6.10 -10.18 21.44
N ARG A 29 5.82 -10.91 22.52
CA ARG A 29 5.27 -12.28 22.42
C ARG A 29 3.75 -12.34 22.22
N ASN A 30 3.01 -11.35 22.72
CA ASN A 30 1.55 -11.44 22.84
C ASN A 30 0.82 -10.29 22.13
N ALA A 31 1.55 -9.28 21.64
CA ALA A 31 0.94 -8.14 20.99
C ALA A 31 0.18 -8.58 19.74
N CYS A 32 -1.01 -8.00 19.57
CA CYS A 32 -1.90 -8.33 18.48
C CYS A 32 -2.30 -9.83 18.42
N GLY A 33 -2.25 -10.51 19.57
CA GLY A 33 -2.78 -11.87 19.75
C GLY A 33 -1.77 -13.01 19.57
N GLU A 34 -0.79 -12.89 18.67
CA GLU A 34 0.20 -13.96 18.43
C GLU A 34 1.65 -13.50 18.52
N GLY A 35 1.86 -12.21 18.80
CA GLY A 35 3.17 -11.61 18.94
C GLY A 35 3.71 -11.01 17.65
N LEU A 36 4.70 -10.13 17.81
CA LEU A 36 5.38 -9.43 16.74
C LEU A 36 6.69 -10.16 16.38
N PRO A 37 7.13 -10.11 15.11
CA PRO A 37 8.41 -10.68 14.72
C PRO A 37 9.56 -10.01 15.46
N ARG A 38 10.20 -10.72 16.40
CA ARG A 38 11.24 -10.20 17.30
C ARG A 38 12.33 -9.41 16.58
N ASP A 39 12.85 -9.96 15.49
CA ASP A 39 13.92 -9.33 14.72
C ASP A 39 13.45 -8.05 14.03
N ALA A 40 12.20 -8.01 13.55
CA ALA A 40 11.63 -6.81 12.96
C ALA A 40 11.37 -5.74 14.04
N VAL A 41 10.85 -6.12 15.21
CA VAL A 41 10.67 -5.19 16.33
C VAL A 41 12.00 -4.54 16.70
N LYS A 42 13.04 -5.35 16.91
CA LYS A 42 14.37 -4.84 17.28
C LYS A 42 14.96 -3.89 16.24
N GLN A 43 14.72 -4.15 14.96
CA GLN A 43 15.24 -3.33 13.86
C GLN A 43 14.44 -2.03 13.64
N LEU A 44 13.15 -2.04 13.95
CA LEU A 44 12.24 -0.91 13.75
C LEU A 44 12.18 0.02 14.96
N THR A 45 12.51 -0.49 16.15
CA THR A 45 12.48 0.29 17.39
C THR A 45 13.68 1.23 17.45
N PRO A 46 13.50 2.54 17.70
CA PRO A 46 14.60 3.47 17.90
C PRO A 46 15.53 3.06 19.03
N GLU A 47 16.77 3.54 18.98
CA GLU A 47 17.70 3.38 20.09
C GLU A 47 17.08 3.94 21.38
N ASP A 48 17.30 3.24 22.50
CA ASP A 48 16.81 3.58 23.83
C ASP A 48 15.28 3.70 23.98
N SER A 49 14.51 3.21 23.01
CA SER A 49 13.05 3.10 23.09
C SER A 49 12.60 1.67 23.41
N LEU A 50 11.47 1.54 24.09
CA LEU A 50 10.85 0.26 24.44
C LEU A 50 9.37 0.29 24.06
N LEU A 51 8.78 -0.87 23.77
CA LEU A 51 7.32 -0.97 23.63
C LEU A 51 6.62 -0.67 24.97
N ASP A 52 5.54 0.10 24.93
CA ASP A 52 4.81 0.53 26.14
C ASP A 52 3.43 -0.10 26.27
N SER A 53 2.58 -0.05 25.26
CA SER A 53 1.24 -0.61 25.37
C SER A 53 0.82 -1.34 24.12
N GLN A 54 -0.20 -2.18 24.27
CA GLN A 54 -1.00 -2.64 23.16
C GLN A 54 -2.48 -2.42 23.45
N GLU A 55 -3.24 -2.18 22.41
CA GLU A 55 -4.69 -2.26 22.41
C GLU A 55 -5.12 -3.05 21.18
N SER A 56 -6.04 -4.00 21.34
CA SER A 56 -6.58 -4.74 20.19
C SER A 56 -8.07 -4.95 20.36
N ARG A 57 -8.78 -4.94 19.24
CA ARG A 57 -10.23 -5.12 19.21
C ARG A 57 -10.61 -5.90 17.97
N THR A 58 -11.33 -7.00 18.17
CA THR A 58 -12.01 -7.72 17.09
C THR A 58 -13.50 -7.47 17.19
N THR A 59 -14.14 -7.15 16.07
CA THR A 59 -15.59 -7.07 15.96
C THR A 59 -16.05 -8.07 14.91
N GLU A 60 -16.22 -9.34 15.32
CA GLU A 60 -16.52 -10.47 14.42
C GLU A 60 -17.74 -10.21 13.52
N GLY A 61 -18.83 -9.69 14.09
CA GLY A 61 -20.05 -9.36 13.32
C GLY A 61 -19.88 -8.24 12.29
N LEU A 62 -18.82 -7.43 12.41
CA LEU A 62 -18.44 -6.41 11.42
C LEU A 62 -17.23 -6.84 10.59
N GLY A 63 -16.69 -8.04 10.81
CA GLY A 63 -15.54 -8.54 10.06
C GLY A 63 -14.31 -7.64 10.15
N SER A 64 -14.13 -6.95 11.29
CA SER A 64 -13.06 -5.98 11.48
C SER A 64 -12.17 -6.30 12.68
N TYR A 65 -10.89 -5.97 12.54
CA TYR A 65 -9.88 -6.15 13.56
C TYR A 65 -8.95 -4.94 13.61
N THR A 66 -8.64 -4.46 14.81
CA THR A 66 -7.64 -3.43 15.03
C THR A 66 -6.62 -3.86 16.07
N CYS A 67 -5.38 -3.42 15.90
CA CYS A 67 -4.34 -3.53 16.90
C CYS A 67 -3.43 -2.31 16.85
N GLU A 68 -3.17 -1.68 17.98
CA GLU A 68 -2.17 -0.61 18.10
C GLU A 68 -1.15 -0.99 19.17
N VAL A 69 0.13 -0.81 18.83
CA VAL A 69 1.26 -0.98 19.74
C VAL A 69 2.01 0.35 19.80
N THR A 70 2.39 0.76 21.00
CA THR A 70 3.04 2.06 21.24
C THR A 70 4.45 1.91 21.82
N LEU A 71 5.24 2.97 21.69
CA LEU A 71 6.54 3.19 22.31
C LEU A 71 6.39 3.99 23.61
N ALA A 72 7.32 3.78 24.52
CA ALA A 72 7.45 4.56 25.74
C ALA A 72 7.98 5.97 25.42
N GLY A 73 7.25 7.01 25.84
CA GLY A 73 7.63 8.41 25.63
C GLY A 73 7.22 9.00 24.27
N GLY A 74 7.01 10.33 24.22
CA GLY A 74 6.51 11.07 23.03
C GLY A 74 5.06 11.57 23.16
N ASP A 75 4.61 12.42 22.23
CA ASP A 75 3.19 12.79 22.09
C ASP A 75 2.40 11.66 21.41
N ALA A 76 1.06 11.72 21.38
CA ALA A 76 0.21 10.62 20.88
C ALA A 76 0.66 10.04 19.52
N ASP A 77 0.98 10.89 18.53
CA ASP A 77 1.48 10.45 17.21
C ASP A 77 2.95 9.98 17.23
N GLY A 78 3.74 10.45 18.18
CA GLY A 78 5.14 10.04 18.38
C GLY A 78 5.27 8.73 19.16
N LYS A 79 4.20 8.33 19.87
CA LYS A 79 4.13 7.07 20.61
C LYS A 79 3.75 5.88 19.74
N ARG A 80 3.18 6.04 18.55
CA ARG A 80 2.83 4.86 17.74
C ARG A 80 4.08 4.08 17.36
N PHE A 81 4.09 2.76 17.59
CA PHE A 81 5.07 1.86 16.99
C PHE A 81 4.50 1.28 15.69
N VAL A 82 3.33 0.65 15.81
CA VAL A 82 2.53 0.16 14.69
C VAL A 82 1.04 0.21 15.03
N SER A 83 0.21 0.53 14.05
CA SER A 83 -1.24 0.37 14.10
C SER A 83 -1.68 -0.45 12.90
N VAL A 84 -2.62 -1.38 13.12
CA VAL A 84 -3.20 -2.27 12.13
C VAL A 84 -4.70 -2.09 12.18
N ALA A 85 -5.31 -1.92 11.01
CA ALA A 85 -6.74 -2.04 10.81
C ALA A 85 -7.00 -3.02 9.68
N ALA A 86 -7.91 -3.96 9.91
CA ALA A 86 -8.18 -5.04 8.98
C ALA A 86 -9.69 -5.22 8.78
N TYR A 87 -10.10 -5.46 7.54
CA TYR A 87 -11.51 -5.46 7.13
C TYR A 87 -11.81 -6.57 6.11
N THR A 88 -12.87 -7.33 6.35
CA THR A 88 -13.36 -8.38 5.43
C THR A 88 -14.70 -8.03 4.76
N ARG A 89 -15.33 -6.94 5.17
CA ARG A 89 -16.56 -6.42 4.56
C ARG A 89 -16.21 -5.45 3.44
N ARG A 90 -16.90 -5.60 2.31
CA ARG A 90 -16.76 -4.75 1.13
C ARG A 90 -16.88 -3.26 1.46
N ASP A 91 -17.94 -2.83 2.15
CA ASP A 91 -18.16 -1.40 2.45
C ASP A 91 -17.02 -0.77 3.25
N ASP A 92 -16.42 -1.52 4.16
CA ASP A 92 -15.28 -1.05 4.94
C ASP A 92 -14.03 -0.93 4.06
N GLN A 93 -13.79 -1.92 3.19
CA GLN A 93 -12.69 -1.89 2.23
C GLN A 93 -12.82 -0.73 1.25
N ASP A 94 -14.02 -0.54 0.71
CA ASP A 94 -14.34 0.54 -0.22
C ASP A 94 -14.15 1.90 0.47
N ARG A 95 -14.59 2.05 1.73
CA ARG A 95 -14.36 3.28 2.52
C ARG A 95 -12.88 3.56 2.70
N GLU A 96 -12.09 2.56 3.11
CA GLU A 96 -10.66 2.76 3.36
C GLU A 96 -9.91 3.04 2.06
N LEU A 97 -10.21 2.37 0.96
CA LEU A 97 -9.54 2.64 -0.32
C LEU A 97 -9.91 4.03 -0.86
N MET A 98 -11.16 4.45 -0.70
CA MET A 98 -11.61 5.80 -1.06
C MET A 98 -11.03 6.91 -0.16
N SER A 99 -10.54 6.60 1.04
CA SER A 99 -9.87 7.61 1.88
C SER A 99 -8.45 7.92 1.41
N VAL A 100 -7.84 7.01 0.64
CA VAL A 100 -6.51 7.20 0.03
C VAL A 100 -6.62 7.75 -1.38
N PHE A 101 -7.53 7.21 -2.17
CA PHE A 101 -7.76 7.65 -3.55
C PHE A 101 -8.85 8.70 -3.55
N THR A 102 -8.43 9.96 -3.52
CA THR A 102 -9.33 11.13 -3.57
C THR A 102 -9.99 11.26 -4.95
N GLU A 103 -10.78 12.30 -5.20
CA GLU A 103 -11.75 12.43 -6.32
C GLU A 103 -11.27 12.01 -7.73
N ASN A 104 -9.97 11.98 -8.00
CA ASN A 104 -9.41 11.56 -9.29
C ASN A 104 -8.59 10.25 -9.25
N GLY A 105 -8.31 9.70 -8.07
CA GLY A 105 -7.58 8.44 -7.87
C GLY A 105 -6.09 8.46 -8.24
N PHE A 106 -5.55 9.62 -8.63
CA PHE A 106 -4.14 9.81 -8.99
C PHE A 106 -3.28 10.24 -7.79
N ASP A 107 -3.60 9.78 -6.59
CA ASP A 107 -2.73 9.92 -5.43
C ASP A 107 -1.41 9.15 -5.66
N GLN A 108 -0.32 9.59 -5.01
CA GLN A 108 0.98 8.92 -5.13
C GLN A 108 0.95 7.59 -4.36
N GLN A 109 1.52 6.55 -4.95
CA GLN A 109 1.60 5.23 -4.35
C GLN A 109 2.85 4.49 -4.86
N SER A 110 3.33 3.54 -4.09
CA SER A 110 4.42 2.64 -4.49
C SER A 110 3.99 1.19 -4.34
N PRO A 111 4.08 0.35 -5.38
CA PRO A 111 3.72 -1.06 -5.27
C PRO A 111 4.67 -1.75 -4.30
N LEU A 112 4.15 -2.73 -3.54
CA LEU A 112 5.02 -3.56 -2.72
C LEU A 112 5.92 -4.43 -3.62
N PRO A 113 7.17 -4.69 -3.20
CA PRO A 113 8.12 -5.47 -3.98
C PRO A 113 7.74 -6.96 -4.05
N ASP A 114 8.40 -7.67 -4.97
CA ASP A 114 8.28 -9.13 -5.16
C ASP A 114 6.84 -9.63 -5.37
N GLY A 115 5.99 -8.78 -5.95
CA GLY A 115 4.61 -9.14 -6.32
C GLY A 115 3.66 -9.24 -5.13
N LEU A 116 4.01 -8.66 -3.97
CA LEU A 116 3.07 -8.58 -2.85
C LEU A 116 1.78 -7.82 -3.26
N PRO A 117 0.59 -8.29 -2.82
CA PRO A 117 -0.70 -7.81 -3.30
C PRO A 117 -1.12 -6.52 -2.58
N GLY A 118 -0.33 -5.48 -2.76
CA GLY A 118 -0.49 -4.24 -2.01
C GLY A 118 0.43 -3.11 -2.46
N PHE A 119 0.29 -1.99 -1.77
CA PHE A 119 1.04 -0.78 -2.05
C PHE A 119 1.31 0.00 -0.75
N VAL A 120 2.25 0.93 -0.83
CA VAL A 120 2.44 2.00 0.17
C VAL A 120 1.72 3.23 -0.36
N ASP A 121 0.86 3.83 0.45
CA ASP A 121 0.13 5.05 0.08
C ASP A 121 0.94 6.33 0.38
N GLN A 122 0.43 7.48 -0.05
CA GLN A 122 1.07 8.79 0.15
C GLN A 122 1.28 9.18 1.63
N TYR A 123 0.60 8.51 2.57
CA TYR A 123 0.77 8.71 4.01
C TYR A 123 1.79 7.74 4.62
N GLY A 124 2.38 6.86 3.81
CA GLY A 124 3.35 5.86 4.24
C GLY A 124 2.72 4.61 4.84
N ALA A 125 1.40 4.44 4.73
CA ALA A 125 0.72 3.26 5.22
C ALA A 125 0.86 2.11 4.21
N ILE A 126 1.09 0.90 4.73
CA ILE A 126 1.17 -0.32 3.91
C ILE A 126 -0.23 -0.92 3.82
N ARG A 127 -0.73 -1.08 2.60
CA ARG A 127 -2.05 -1.62 2.32
C ARG A 127 -1.93 -2.92 1.54
N LEU A 128 -2.43 -4.01 2.11
CA LEU A 128 -2.43 -5.34 1.52
C LEU A 128 -3.87 -5.80 1.32
N LEU A 129 -4.18 -6.31 0.13
CA LEU A 129 -5.50 -6.87 -0.20
C LEU A 129 -5.33 -8.33 -0.64
N VAL A 130 -5.76 -9.27 0.20
CA VAL A 130 -5.61 -10.71 -0.03
C VAL A 130 -6.97 -11.40 -0.13
N PRO A 131 -7.11 -12.52 -0.86
CA PRO A 131 -8.35 -13.28 -0.87
C PRO A 131 -8.62 -13.97 0.47
N CYS A 132 -9.90 -14.11 0.84
CA CYS A 132 -10.35 -14.88 2.00
C CYS A 132 -11.14 -16.13 1.57
N PRO A 133 -10.47 -17.27 1.35
CA PRO A 133 -11.14 -18.48 0.88
C PRO A 133 -12.07 -19.13 1.93
N ASP A 134 -11.82 -18.93 3.22
CA ASP A 134 -12.59 -19.60 4.28
C ASP A 134 -13.87 -18.85 4.65
N LEU A 135 -14.01 -17.60 4.20
CA LEU A 135 -15.22 -16.82 4.40
C LEU A 135 -16.24 -17.11 3.29
N THR A 136 -17.51 -17.13 3.67
CA THR A 136 -18.60 -17.21 2.69
C THR A 136 -18.57 -16.01 1.76
N ALA A 137 -19.08 -16.20 0.54
CA ALA A 137 -19.22 -15.12 -0.42
C ALA A 137 -19.90 -13.87 0.18
N ASP A 138 -19.61 -12.71 -0.40
CA ASP A 138 -20.33 -11.48 -0.08
C ASP A 138 -21.78 -11.52 -0.60
N ASP A 139 -22.51 -10.43 -0.35
CA ASP A 139 -23.93 -10.32 -0.73
C ASP A 139 -24.16 -10.34 -2.25
N ASP A 140 -23.10 -10.12 -3.04
CA ASP A 140 -23.10 -10.19 -4.50
C ASP A 140 -22.61 -11.56 -5.03
N GLY A 141 -22.35 -12.52 -4.14
CA GLY A 141 -21.88 -13.87 -4.50
C GLY A 141 -20.39 -13.93 -4.85
N ARG A 142 -19.60 -12.91 -4.52
CA ARG A 142 -18.17 -12.81 -4.84
C ARG A 142 -17.31 -13.31 -3.69
N LYS A 143 -16.07 -13.70 -4.01
CA LYS A 143 -15.08 -14.09 -2.99
C LYS A 143 -14.75 -12.90 -2.11
N ARG A 144 -14.80 -13.09 -0.79
CA ARG A 144 -14.36 -12.05 0.14
C ARG A 144 -12.85 -11.85 0.05
N LYS A 145 -12.45 -10.64 0.40
CA LYS A 145 -11.05 -10.24 0.52
C LYS A 145 -10.80 -9.75 1.94
N LEU A 146 -9.54 -9.65 2.32
CA LEU A 146 -9.05 -9.01 3.53
C LEU A 146 -8.19 -7.83 3.11
N LEU A 147 -8.65 -6.63 3.44
CA LEU A 147 -7.82 -5.43 3.41
C LEU A 147 -7.14 -5.29 4.76
N VAL A 148 -5.82 -5.13 4.77
CA VAL A 148 -5.03 -4.81 5.95
C VAL A 148 -4.31 -3.48 5.70
N ASP A 149 -4.62 -2.49 6.53
CA ASP A 149 -3.96 -1.20 6.58
C ASP A 149 -2.99 -1.16 7.78
N ILE A 150 -1.73 -0.82 7.54
CA ILE A 150 -0.66 -0.87 8.52
C ILE A 150 0.08 0.46 8.54
N HIS A 151 -0.04 1.16 9.66
CA HIS A 151 0.60 2.44 9.92
C HIS A 151 1.79 2.23 10.86
N MET A 152 2.99 2.52 10.40
CA MET A 152 4.16 2.59 11.28
C MET A 152 4.27 3.99 11.88
N GLY A 153 4.77 4.08 13.11
CA GLY A 153 5.03 5.36 13.74
C GLY A 153 6.04 6.21 12.99
N ARG A 154 5.90 7.54 13.07
CA ARG A 154 6.90 8.49 12.51
C ARG A 154 8.30 8.30 13.10
N ASN A 155 8.37 7.84 14.34
CA ASN A 155 9.61 7.58 15.03
C ASN A 155 10.17 6.17 14.73
N THR A 156 9.39 5.29 14.11
CA THR A 156 9.84 3.94 13.76
C THR A 156 10.92 4.00 12.67
N LEU A 157 11.98 3.19 12.79
CA LEU A 157 13.11 3.14 11.86
C LEU A 157 12.75 2.40 10.55
N THR A 158 11.81 2.93 9.79
CA THR A 158 11.31 2.32 8.53
C THR A 158 12.34 2.29 7.39
N GLY A 159 13.42 3.06 7.52
CA GLY A 159 14.59 3.03 6.63
C GLY A 159 15.43 1.76 6.73
N VAL A 160 15.18 0.86 7.70
CA VAL A 160 15.92 -0.40 7.83
C VAL A 160 15.46 -1.41 6.77
N PRO A 161 16.36 -1.90 5.90
CA PRO A 161 15.97 -2.74 4.77
C PRO A 161 15.21 -4.02 5.16
N GLY A 162 13.99 -4.16 4.63
CA GLY A 162 13.12 -5.32 4.74
C GLY A 162 12.41 -5.50 6.09
N ALA A 163 12.73 -4.71 7.13
CA ALA A 163 12.13 -4.87 8.45
C ALA A 163 10.63 -4.54 8.44
N ALA A 164 10.27 -3.42 7.80
CA ALA A 164 8.88 -2.99 7.61
C ALA A 164 8.06 -4.05 6.84
N HIS A 165 8.61 -4.60 5.77
CA HIS A 165 7.94 -5.63 4.97
C HIS A 165 7.69 -6.93 5.75
N ARG A 166 8.67 -7.40 6.53
CA ARG A 166 8.49 -8.57 7.41
C ARG A 166 7.41 -8.33 8.46
N MET A 167 7.38 -7.13 9.03
CA MET A 167 6.34 -6.73 9.97
C MET A 167 4.96 -6.74 9.29
N ALA A 168 4.84 -6.13 8.11
CA ALA A 168 3.58 -6.06 7.38
C ALA A 168 3.01 -7.44 7.01
N VAL A 169 3.87 -8.34 6.52
CA VAL A 169 3.50 -9.73 6.18
C VAL A 169 3.02 -10.49 7.42
N ALA A 170 3.74 -10.39 8.54
CA ALA A 170 3.35 -11.06 9.77
C ALA A 170 2.02 -10.53 10.33
N LEU A 171 1.83 -9.21 10.31
CA LEU A 171 0.60 -8.58 10.79
C LEU A 171 -0.60 -8.93 9.90
N THR A 172 -0.39 -9.11 8.59
CA THR A 172 -1.44 -9.54 7.66
C THR A 172 -1.85 -11.00 7.91
N GLY A 173 -0.88 -11.90 8.15
CA GLY A 173 -1.17 -13.28 8.55
C GLY A 173 -1.99 -13.33 9.85
N MET A 174 -1.57 -12.58 10.86
CA MET A 174 -2.29 -12.49 12.13
C MET A 174 -3.70 -11.89 11.98
N ALA A 175 -3.88 -10.86 11.15
CA ALA A 175 -5.21 -10.32 10.84
C ALA A 175 -6.10 -11.36 10.12
N SER A 176 -5.51 -12.15 9.21
CA SER A 176 -6.20 -13.26 8.56
C SER A 176 -6.68 -14.31 9.58
N ASP A 177 -5.82 -14.72 10.50
CA ASP A 177 -6.16 -15.70 11.53
C ASP A 177 -7.23 -15.17 12.48
N LYS A 178 -7.14 -13.90 12.90
CA LYS A 178 -8.13 -13.26 13.78
C LYS A 178 -9.51 -13.12 13.16
N LEU A 179 -9.58 -12.97 11.84
CA LEU A 179 -10.84 -12.79 11.12
C LEU A 179 -11.31 -14.09 10.45
N GLY A 180 -10.61 -15.21 10.61
CA GLY A 180 -10.94 -16.48 9.97
C GLY A 180 -10.93 -16.38 8.44
N CYS A 181 -10.06 -15.52 7.87
CA CYS A 181 -10.02 -15.26 6.44
C CYS A 181 -9.48 -16.47 5.65
N GLY A 182 -8.54 -17.22 6.22
CA GLY A 182 -7.90 -18.34 5.54
C GLY A 182 -6.93 -17.92 4.43
N ALA A 183 -6.46 -16.66 4.44
CA ALA A 183 -5.54 -16.19 3.42
C ALA A 183 -4.23 -16.98 3.47
N GLU A 184 -3.68 -17.29 2.30
CA GLU A 184 -2.35 -17.92 2.21
C GLU A 184 -1.29 -17.00 2.83
N PRO A 185 -0.41 -17.52 3.72
CA PRO A 185 0.64 -16.71 4.33
C PRO A 185 1.52 -16.04 3.28
N LEU A 186 1.55 -14.71 3.32
CA LEU A 186 2.43 -13.93 2.46
C LEU A 186 3.91 -14.21 2.80
N LYS A 187 4.78 -14.07 1.81
CA LYS A 187 6.23 -14.15 2.01
C LYS A 187 6.82 -12.75 2.01
N ALA A 188 7.69 -12.49 2.97
CA ALA A 188 8.44 -11.24 2.96
C ALA A 188 9.34 -11.18 1.70
N PRO A 189 9.54 -9.99 1.12
CA PRO A 189 10.39 -9.80 -0.05
C PRO A 189 11.81 -10.32 0.20
N GLU A 190 12.38 -11.02 -0.78
CA GLU A 190 13.76 -11.49 -0.72
C GLU A 190 14.71 -10.29 -0.78
N ARG A 191 14.38 -9.33 -1.65
CA ARG A 191 15.12 -8.08 -1.75
C ARG A 191 14.81 -7.22 -0.53
N ARG A 192 15.81 -7.08 0.33
CA ARG A 192 15.76 -6.16 1.46
C ARG A 192 15.86 -4.72 0.95
N ALA A 193 14.73 -4.09 0.77
CA ALA A 193 14.60 -2.66 0.50
C ALA A 193 13.98 -1.96 1.72
N PRO A 194 14.33 -0.68 1.98
CA PRO A 194 13.57 0.15 2.90
C PRO A 194 12.13 0.27 2.43
N LEU A 195 11.23 0.70 3.32
CA LEU A 195 9.87 1.02 2.91
C LEU A 195 9.92 2.19 1.91
N ALA A 196 9.10 2.12 0.85
CA ALA A 196 9.02 3.21 -0.11
C ALA A 196 8.39 4.46 0.53
N THR A 197 8.81 5.64 0.08
CA THR A 197 8.20 6.92 0.43
C THR A 197 7.55 7.48 -0.83
N PRO A 198 6.23 7.31 -1.05
CA PRO A 198 5.63 7.66 -2.34
C PRO A 198 5.66 9.15 -2.71
N LEU A 199 5.93 10.03 -1.74
CA LEU A 199 6.12 11.46 -1.97
C LEU A 199 7.55 11.83 -2.40
N ASP A 200 8.53 10.94 -2.20
CA ASP A 200 9.88 11.15 -2.71
C ASP A 200 9.90 10.98 -4.23
N ASP A 201 10.88 11.63 -4.88
CA ASP A 201 11.05 11.58 -6.33
C ASP A 201 11.11 10.12 -6.81
N PRO A 202 10.09 9.63 -7.53
CA PRO A 202 10.00 8.22 -7.82
C PRO A 202 11.07 7.86 -8.86
N LYS A 203 11.61 6.65 -8.75
CA LYS A 203 12.66 6.21 -9.67
C LYS A 203 12.15 6.27 -11.11
N ARG A 204 12.88 7.03 -11.93
CA ARG A 204 12.63 7.20 -13.36
C ARG A 204 13.62 6.35 -14.15
N VAL A 205 13.12 5.61 -15.13
CA VAL A 205 13.95 4.83 -16.06
C VAL A 205 13.66 5.24 -17.50
N PRO A 206 14.64 5.16 -18.42
CA PRO A 206 14.37 5.35 -19.84
C PRO A 206 13.26 4.40 -20.32
N MET A 207 12.42 4.83 -21.27
CA MET A 207 11.31 3.99 -21.75
C MET A 207 11.76 2.61 -22.27
N ALA A 208 12.96 2.52 -22.86
CA ALA A 208 13.51 1.24 -23.32
C ALA A 208 13.73 0.23 -22.19
N GLN A 209 13.89 0.70 -20.94
CA GLN A 209 14.02 -0.15 -19.75
C GLN A 209 12.67 -0.45 -19.09
N ALA A 210 11.57 0.04 -19.63
CA ALA A 210 10.22 -0.29 -19.18
C ALA A 210 9.76 -1.66 -19.69
N GLU A 211 10.40 -2.20 -20.72
CA GLU A 211 10.08 -3.51 -21.27
C GLU A 211 10.18 -4.60 -20.19
N GLY A 212 9.19 -5.49 -20.14
CA GLY A 212 9.09 -6.52 -19.10
C GLY A 212 8.64 -6.02 -17.73
N THR A 213 8.32 -4.73 -17.58
CA THR A 213 7.67 -4.17 -16.38
C THR A 213 6.16 -4.02 -16.60
N PRO A 214 5.37 -3.82 -15.53
CA PRO A 214 3.96 -3.44 -15.62
C PRO A 214 3.67 -2.18 -16.46
N CYS A 215 4.67 -1.34 -16.73
CA CYS A 215 4.52 -0.19 -17.62
C CYS A 215 5.14 -0.42 -19.00
N GLY A 216 5.36 -1.68 -19.41
CA GLY A 216 6.04 -2.03 -20.67
C GLY A 216 5.31 -1.57 -21.94
N TRP A 217 3.99 -1.40 -21.88
CA TRP A 217 3.17 -0.85 -22.96
C TRP A 217 3.64 0.52 -23.47
N VAL A 218 4.37 1.28 -22.66
CA VAL A 218 4.90 2.61 -23.03
C VAL A 218 5.89 2.55 -24.19
N THR A 219 6.53 1.41 -24.41
CA THR A 219 7.43 1.18 -25.55
C THR A 219 6.70 1.31 -26.90
N GLY A 220 5.39 0.98 -26.93
CA GLY A 220 4.52 1.12 -28.09
C GLY A 220 3.70 2.41 -28.12
N ALA A 221 3.88 3.34 -27.17
CA ALA A 221 3.02 4.52 -27.02
C ALA A 221 3.11 5.50 -28.20
N GLY A 222 4.23 5.49 -28.95
CA GLY A 222 4.49 6.41 -30.05
C GLY A 222 4.59 7.86 -29.56
N LEU A 223 5.34 8.08 -28.48
CA LEU A 223 5.61 9.43 -27.96
C LEU A 223 6.49 10.23 -28.93
N PRO A 224 6.38 11.57 -28.95
CA PRO A 224 7.17 12.42 -29.83
C PRO A 224 8.69 12.21 -29.66
N ALA A 225 9.40 12.14 -30.78
CA ALA A 225 10.85 12.08 -30.81
C ALA A 225 11.44 13.39 -30.21
N GLY A 226 12.48 13.27 -29.38
CA GLY A 226 13.19 14.40 -28.78
C GLY A 226 12.75 14.80 -27.35
N GLY A 227 11.72 14.16 -26.78
CA GLY A 227 11.23 14.50 -25.42
C GLY A 227 11.99 13.86 -24.25
N ASN A 228 13.07 13.09 -24.49
CA ASN A 228 13.82 12.36 -23.45
C ASN A 228 12.90 11.69 -22.41
N TRP A 229 11.86 11.00 -22.88
CA TRP A 229 10.82 10.46 -22.03
C TRP A 229 11.36 9.40 -21.08
N GLN A 230 10.97 9.52 -19.82
CA GLN A 230 11.23 8.56 -18.77
C GLN A 230 9.92 8.02 -18.23
N VAL A 231 9.95 6.79 -17.74
CA VAL A 231 8.82 6.17 -17.05
C VAL A 231 9.13 6.01 -15.57
N SER A 232 8.14 6.27 -14.73
CA SER A 232 8.12 5.78 -13.37
C SER A 232 7.09 4.64 -13.25
N VAL A 233 7.56 3.51 -12.71
CA VAL A 233 6.78 2.28 -12.59
C VAL A 233 6.25 2.17 -11.16
N GLY A 234 4.98 2.54 -10.99
CA GLY A 234 4.24 2.47 -9.74
C GLY A 234 3.16 1.39 -9.75
N ALA A 235 3.41 0.25 -10.42
CA ALA A 235 2.46 -0.84 -10.55
C ALA A 235 3.14 -2.20 -10.35
N ASN A 236 2.36 -3.19 -9.89
CA ASN A 236 2.67 -4.62 -9.95
C ASN A 236 1.36 -5.38 -10.31
N ASP A 237 1.47 -6.67 -10.62
CA ASP A 237 0.32 -7.46 -11.10
C ASP A 237 -0.66 -7.89 -10.00
N ALA A 238 -0.27 -7.78 -8.73
CA ALA A 238 -1.05 -8.27 -7.59
C ALA A 238 -1.72 -7.16 -6.77
N ALA A 239 -1.23 -5.92 -6.87
CA ALA A 239 -1.73 -4.78 -6.10
C ALA A 239 -3.16 -4.42 -6.54
N PRO A 240 -4.00 -3.88 -5.65
CA PRO A 240 -5.36 -3.43 -5.98
C PRO A 240 -5.38 -2.14 -6.82
N SER A 241 -4.22 -1.54 -7.06
CA SER A 241 -4.05 -0.33 -7.85
C SER A 241 -2.67 -0.31 -8.50
N GLY A 242 -2.54 0.45 -9.58
CA GLY A 242 -1.30 0.61 -10.32
C GLY A 242 -1.18 2.01 -10.92
N ARG A 243 0.06 2.46 -11.13
CA ARG A 243 0.36 3.74 -11.74
C ARG A 243 1.56 3.64 -12.69
N CYS A 244 1.46 4.29 -13.85
CA CYS A 244 2.57 4.54 -14.75
C CYS A 244 2.64 6.04 -15.04
N ASP A 245 3.75 6.68 -14.69
CA ASP A 245 3.98 8.10 -15.03
C ASP A 245 5.00 8.21 -16.17
N LEU A 246 4.62 8.89 -17.25
CA LEU A 246 5.51 9.31 -18.32
C LEU A 246 5.89 10.77 -18.09
N ILE A 247 7.19 11.02 -18.00
CA ILE A 247 7.76 12.34 -17.70
C ILE A 247 8.73 12.70 -18.81
N SER A 248 8.50 13.81 -19.47
CA SER A 248 9.42 14.38 -20.47
C SER A 248 10.52 15.17 -19.76
N ALA A 249 11.78 14.80 -19.97
CA ALA A 249 12.91 15.60 -19.54
C ALA A 249 13.28 16.60 -20.66
N GLY A 250 12.39 17.56 -20.92
CA GLY A 250 12.67 18.65 -21.86
C GLY A 250 13.79 19.54 -21.32
N ASP A 251 14.93 19.58 -22.02
CA ASP A 251 16.12 20.44 -21.83
C ASP A 251 16.32 21.06 -20.42
N GLY A 252 16.62 20.19 -19.44
CA GLY A 252 17.18 20.57 -18.15
C GLY A 252 16.42 19.98 -16.96
N GLU A 253 17.16 19.49 -15.96
CA GLU A 253 16.65 19.01 -14.66
C GLU A 253 15.85 20.07 -13.85
N ASN A 254 15.59 21.25 -14.42
CA ASN A 254 15.17 22.46 -13.70
C ASN A 254 13.96 23.19 -14.33
N THR A 255 13.16 22.54 -15.19
CA THR A 255 11.85 23.10 -15.52
C THR A 255 10.89 22.83 -14.36
N GLN A 256 10.34 23.90 -13.78
CA GLN A 256 9.41 23.86 -12.64
C GLN A 256 8.14 23.01 -12.85
N ASP A 257 7.84 22.62 -14.10
CA ASP A 257 6.65 21.84 -14.46
C ASP A 257 6.91 20.93 -15.68
N PRO A 258 7.52 19.74 -15.49
CA PRO A 258 7.81 18.83 -16.60
C PRO A 258 6.53 18.27 -17.21
N SER A 259 6.52 18.03 -18.53
CA SER A 259 5.36 17.40 -19.17
C SER A 259 5.14 16.00 -18.60
N ARG A 260 3.98 15.79 -17.97
CA ARG A 260 3.62 14.53 -17.30
C ARG A 260 2.33 13.97 -17.87
N LEU A 261 2.34 12.68 -18.17
CA LEU A 261 1.15 11.87 -18.38
C LEU A 261 1.12 10.80 -17.28
N ALA A 262 0.04 10.73 -16.52
CA ALA A 262 -0.17 9.73 -15.49
C ALA A 262 -1.29 8.79 -15.93
N PHE A 263 -1.00 7.49 -15.85
CA PHE A 263 -1.94 6.41 -16.13
C PHE A 263 -2.17 5.66 -14.83
N ALA A 264 -3.42 5.43 -14.48
CA ALA A 264 -3.79 4.74 -13.25
C ALA A 264 -4.76 3.60 -13.54
N SER A 265 -4.57 2.49 -12.82
CA SER A 265 -5.47 1.34 -12.81
C SER A 265 -5.93 1.07 -11.39
N TRP A 266 -7.20 0.68 -11.24
CA TRP A 266 -7.81 0.37 -9.96
C TRP A 266 -8.71 -0.86 -10.10
N TYR A 267 -8.62 -1.76 -9.12
CA TYR A 267 -9.23 -3.09 -9.16
C TYR A 267 -10.15 -3.30 -7.96
N GLY A 268 -11.44 -3.45 -8.23
CA GLY A 268 -12.49 -3.57 -7.24
C GLY A 268 -13.58 -2.52 -7.46
N ASP A 269 -14.79 -2.80 -6.98
CA ASP A 269 -15.96 -1.96 -7.24
C ASP A 269 -15.88 -0.54 -6.69
N TRP A 270 -15.10 -0.31 -5.63
CA TRP A 270 -14.77 1.01 -5.10
C TRP A 270 -14.27 1.96 -6.18
N SER A 271 -13.55 1.43 -7.18
CA SER A 271 -12.94 2.22 -8.25
C SER A 271 -13.93 2.89 -9.20
N ASN A 272 -15.19 2.45 -9.24
CA ASN A 272 -16.21 3.06 -10.09
C ASN A 272 -16.44 4.54 -9.78
N ARG A 273 -16.20 4.95 -8.53
CA ARG A 273 -16.35 6.35 -8.11
C ARG A 273 -15.24 7.25 -8.67
N LEU A 274 -14.06 6.70 -8.94
CA LEU A 274 -12.90 7.46 -9.44
C LEU A 274 -13.06 7.86 -10.90
N THR A 275 -13.83 7.08 -11.66
CA THR A 275 -14.10 7.33 -13.09
C THR A 275 -15.47 7.92 -13.35
N ALA A 276 -16.32 8.09 -12.34
CA ALA A 276 -17.65 8.72 -12.51
C ALA A 276 -17.54 10.25 -12.66
N ASN A 277 -18.34 10.84 -13.57
CA ASN A 277 -18.56 12.28 -13.61
C ASN A 277 -19.39 12.73 -12.39
N GLU A 278 -19.11 13.94 -11.89
CA GLU A 278 -19.81 14.56 -10.75
C GLU A 278 -21.33 14.63 -10.89
N ASN A 279 -21.85 14.65 -12.13
CA ASN A 279 -23.26 14.98 -12.36
C ASN A 279 -24.20 13.81 -12.67
N HIS A 280 -23.80 12.65 -13.20
CA HIS A 280 -24.79 11.64 -13.65
C HIS A 280 -24.32 10.17 -13.69
N GLY A 281 -23.24 9.79 -12.99
CA GLY A 281 -22.76 8.39 -12.98
C GLY A 281 -22.23 7.89 -14.34
N THR A 282 -22.15 8.77 -15.35
CA THR A 282 -21.49 8.50 -16.63
C THR A 282 -19.97 8.52 -16.42
N PRO A 283 -19.22 7.62 -17.07
CA PRO A 283 -17.75 7.67 -17.04
C PRO A 283 -17.20 9.00 -17.56
N ARG A 284 -16.14 9.49 -16.93
CA ARG A 284 -15.35 10.65 -17.36
C ARG A 284 -14.68 10.36 -18.70
N SER A 285 -14.45 11.40 -19.49
CA SER A 285 -13.59 11.28 -20.68
C SER A 285 -12.17 10.84 -20.27
N MET A 286 -11.48 10.15 -21.17
CA MET A 286 -10.15 9.56 -20.95
C MET A 286 -10.15 8.48 -19.85
N THR A 287 -11.21 7.68 -19.82
CA THR A 287 -11.30 6.50 -18.96
C THR A 287 -11.61 5.23 -19.75
N ALA A 288 -11.36 4.08 -19.13
CA ALA A 288 -11.80 2.78 -19.61
C ALA A 288 -12.26 1.91 -18.45
N THR A 289 -13.14 0.97 -18.72
CA THR A 289 -13.76 0.06 -17.75
C THR A 289 -13.62 -1.37 -18.22
N ALA A 290 -13.37 -2.32 -17.31
CA ALA A 290 -13.37 -3.76 -17.55
C ALA A 290 -13.91 -4.51 -16.31
N GLN A 291 -13.95 -5.83 -16.37
CA GLN A 291 -14.24 -6.70 -15.24
C GLN A 291 -13.09 -7.67 -14.98
N CYS A 292 -12.56 -7.67 -13.76
CA CYS A 292 -11.52 -8.59 -13.31
C CYS A 292 -12.07 -9.39 -12.12
N GLU A 293 -12.02 -10.73 -12.18
CA GLU A 293 -12.51 -11.60 -11.10
C GLU A 293 -13.97 -11.33 -10.67
N GLY A 294 -14.81 -10.82 -11.58
CA GLY A 294 -16.20 -10.46 -11.29
C GLY A 294 -16.38 -9.08 -10.64
N GLU A 295 -15.33 -8.30 -10.49
CA GLU A 295 -15.37 -6.92 -9.97
C GLU A 295 -15.03 -5.90 -11.04
N ALA A 296 -15.43 -4.64 -10.81
CA ALA A 296 -15.04 -3.55 -11.68
C ALA A 296 -13.53 -3.35 -11.69
N ALA A 297 -13.00 -3.05 -12.88
CA ALA A 297 -11.67 -2.50 -13.06
C ALA A 297 -11.76 -1.23 -13.89
N ASN A 298 -11.07 -0.20 -13.43
CA ASN A 298 -11.13 1.13 -13.99
C ASN A 298 -9.73 1.61 -14.35
N TYR A 299 -9.63 2.30 -15.47
CA TYR A 299 -8.38 2.83 -16.02
C TYR A 299 -8.59 4.29 -16.40
N ALA A 300 -7.62 5.14 -16.12
CA ALA A 300 -7.70 6.55 -16.49
C ALA A 300 -6.35 7.11 -16.93
N LEU A 301 -6.42 8.18 -17.71
CA LEU A 301 -5.29 8.99 -18.13
C LEU A 301 -5.53 10.46 -17.74
N VAL A 302 -4.57 11.05 -17.03
CA VAL A 302 -4.48 12.49 -16.81
C VAL A 302 -3.12 13.00 -17.27
N GLY A 303 -3.00 14.27 -17.60
CA GLY A 303 -1.70 14.86 -17.88
C GLY A 303 -1.76 16.37 -17.97
N THR A 304 -0.57 16.99 -17.99
CA THR A 304 -0.42 18.44 -18.10
C THR A 304 -1.15 18.99 -19.33
N GLN A 305 -1.61 20.24 -19.26
CA GLN A 305 -2.28 20.87 -20.38
C GLN A 305 -1.28 21.11 -21.53
N SER A 306 -1.66 20.73 -22.75
CA SER A 306 -0.90 20.98 -23.98
C SER A 306 0.56 20.50 -23.97
N ILE A 307 0.77 19.18 -24.12
CA ILE A 307 2.10 18.60 -24.35
C ILE A 307 2.40 18.64 -25.86
N PRO A 308 3.50 19.28 -26.31
CA PRO A 308 3.86 19.32 -27.73
C PRO A 308 3.93 17.92 -28.36
N GLY A 309 3.22 17.73 -29.48
CA GLY A 309 3.16 16.45 -30.18
C GLY A 309 2.28 15.37 -29.52
N VAL A 310 1.61 15.67 -28.40
CA VAL A 310 0.65 14.77 -27.76
C VAL A 310 -0.73 15.42 -27.77
N ASP A 311 -1.46 15.18 -28.86
CA ASP A 311 -2.84 15.62 -29.03
C ASP A 311 -3.85 14.65 -28.36
N VAL A 312 -5.14 14.95 -28.53
CA VAL A 312 -6.23 14.12 -28.00
C VAL A 312 -6.16 12.70 -28.57
N ALA A 313 -5.92 12.54 -29.87
CA ALA A 313 -5.83 11.23 -30.51
C ALA A 313 -4.66 10.39 -29.95
N ALA A 314 -3.51 11.02 -29.68
CA ALA A 314 -2.38 10.38 -29.03
C ALA A 314 -2.73 9.93 -27.61
N ARG A 315 -3.41 10.76 -26.81
CA ARG A 315 -3.89 10.39 -25.47
C ARG A 315 -4.83 9.19 -25.52
N GLN A 316 -5.80 9.20 -26.45
CA GLN A 316 -6.73 8.07 -26.63
C GLN A 316 -6.00 6.78 -27.02
N ARG A 317 -5.02 6.86 -27.93
CA ARG A 317 -4.20 5.71 -28.32
C ARG A 317 -3.40 5.16 -27.14
N MET A 318 -2.77 6.02 -26.34
CA MET A 318 -1.99 5.60 -25.18
C MET A 318 -2.88 4.97 -24.10
N LEU A 319 -4.06 5.54 -23.82
CA LEU A 319 -5.01 4.92 -22.90
C LEU A 319 -5.46 3.53 -23.39
N LYS A 320 -5.67 3.35 -24.71
CA LYS A 320 -5.96 2.03 -25.29
C LYS A 320 -4.86 1.02 -25.02
N LEU A 321 -3.61 1.39 -25.29
CA LEU A 321 -2.45 0.52 -25.06
C LEU A 321 -2.32 0.13 -23.59
N PHE A 322 -2.41 1.12 -22.69
CA PHE A 322 -2.37 0.90 -21.24
C PHE A 322 -3.47 -0.05 -20.77
N ALA A 323 -4.74 0.26 -21.07
CA ALA A 323 -5.85 -0.55 -20.59
C ALA A 323 -5.88 -1.96 -21.21
N GLN A 324 -5.48 -2.11 -22.48
CA GLN A 324 -5.38 -3.43 -23.11
C GLN A 324 -4.29 -4.29 -22.46
N ASP A 325 -3.14 -3.70 -22.14
CA ASP A 325 -2.05 -4.39 -21.46
C ASP A 325 -2.45 -4.84 -20.04
N GLU A 326 -3.05 -3.94 -19.25
CA GLU A 326 -3.53 -4.26 -17.90
C GLU A 326 -4.61 -5.35 -17.93
N VAL A 327 -5.58 -5.27 -18.86
CA VAL A 327 -6.63 -6.29 -19.05
C VAL A 327 -6.03 -7.64 -19.43
N HIS A 328 -5.02 -7.66 -20.31
CA HIS A 328 -4.37 -8.90 -20.72
C HIS A 328 -3.61 -9.55 -19.57
N ARG A 329 -2.77 -8.78 -18.84
CA ARG A 329 -1.96 -9.29 -17.73
C ARG A 329 -2.80 -9.88 -16.59
N ARG A 330 -3.96 -9.29 -16.32
CA ARG A 330 -4.84 -9.72 -15.22
C ARG A 330 -6.01 -10.60 -15.66
N GLY A 331 -6.08 -10.97 -16.94
CA GLY A 331 -7.15 -11.84 -17.45
C GLY A 331 -8.55 -11.23 -17.33
N CYS A 332 -8.65 -9.90 -17.42
CA CYS A 332 -9.92 -9.19 -17.31
C CYS A 332 -10.72 -9.29 -18.61
N THR A 333 -12.00 -8.95 -18.56
CA THR A 333 -12.92 -9.05 -19.71
C THR A 333 -13.77 -7.79 -19.85
N GLY A 334 -14.44 -7.64 -21.00
CA GLY A 334 -15.43 -6.57 -21.18
C GLY A 334 -14.87 -5.15 -21.25
N LEU A 335 -13.63 -4.97 -21.75
CA LEU A 335 -12.98 -3.66 -21.88
C LEU A 335 -13.81 -2.70 -22.76
N ARG A 336 -14.12 -1.51 -22.21
CA ARG A 336 -14.84 -0.41 -22.88
C ARG A 336 -14.12 0.90 -22.64
N PHE A 337 -14.09 1.77 -23.64
CA PHE A 337 -13.43 3.08 -23.59
C PHE A 337 -14.45 4.22 -23.59
N HIS A 338 -14.13 5.28 -22.86
CA HIS A 338 -14.96 6.48 -22.72
C HIS A 338 -14.10 7.71 -23.08
N PHE A 339 -14.37 8.31 -24.23
CA PHE A 339 -13.64 9.45 -24.79
C PHE A 339 -14.55 10.65 -24.99
#